data_AF-A0A9Q9T3A3-F1
#
_entry.id   AF-A0A9Q9T3A3-F1
#
_cell.length_a   1.000
_cell.length_b   1.000
_cell.length_c   1.000
_cell.angle_alpha   90.00
_cell.angle_beta   90.00
_cell.angle_gamma   90.00
#
_symmetry.space_group_name_H-M   'P 1'
#
loop_
_entity.id
_entity.type
_entity.pdbx_description
1 polymer ?
#
loop_
_entity_poly.entity_id
_entity_poly.type
_entity_poly.pdbx_seq_one_letter_code
_entity_poly.pdbx_strand_id
1 'polypeptide(L)'
;MTDEHRTPRPEDDAARLGLVVVGEAAALQSGDEAALDASEQNIRDTLDELVDEPLTPRQEEVVERLASAGGTLTAGLSGALAAQTGRSVDDVLEGAARSVVWQQRLADAREDAGAQQRDPQNGNGRDEG
;
A
#
# COMPACT_ATOMS: atom_id res chain seq x y z
N MET A 1 3.90 -7.60 -28.09
CA MET A 1 2.62 -7.06 -27.58
C MET A 1 2.72 -7.15 -26.08
N THR A 2 3.11 -6.02 -25.48
CA THR A 2 3.25 -5.85 -24.04
C THR A 2 1.86 -5.78 -23.41
N ASP A 3 1.64 -6.52 -22.32
CA ASP A 3 0.45 -6.41 -21.46
C ASP A 3 0.39 -4.97 -20.90
N GLU A 4 -0.25 -4.06 -21.62
CA GLU A 4 -0.38 -2.64 -21.23
C GLU A 4 -1.56 -2.37 -20.27
N HIS A 5 -2.35 -3.40 -19.92
CA HIS A 5 -3.52 -3.25 -19.05
C HIS A 5 -3.64 -4.39 -18.02
N ARG A 6 -2.59 -4.64 -17.25
CA ARG A 6 -2.79 -5.34 -15.98
C ARG A 6 -3.32 -4.31 -14.99
N THR A 7 -4.64 -4.31 -14.77
CA THR A 7 -5.23 -3.57 -13.65
C THR A 7 -4.40 -3.86 -12.39
N PRO A 8 -3.97 -2.83 -11.64
CA PRO A 8 -3.24 -3.02 -10.39
C PRO A 8 -3.95 -4.06 -9.53
N ARG A 9 -3.19 -4.96 -8.91
CA ARG A 9 -3.79 -5.99 -8.07
C ARG A 9 -4.24 -5.35 -6.76
N PRO A 10 -5.34 -5.81 -6.15
CA PRO A 10 -5.82 -5.26 -4.87
C PRO A 10 -4.74 -5.23 -3.79
N GLU A 11 -3.82 -6.19 -3.79
CA GLU A 11 -2.68 -6.28 -2.87
C GLU A 11 -1.62 -5.21 -3.12
N ASP A 12 -1.40 -4.83 -4.39
CA ASP A 12 -0.49 -3.73 -4.76
C ASP A 12 -1.07 -2.39 -4.29
N ASP A 13 -2.37 -2.20 -4.44
CA ASP A 13 -3.10 -1.00 -3.99
C ASP A 13 -3.11 -0.92 -2.46
N ALA A 14 -3.37 -2.04 -1.78
CA ALA A 14 -3.32 -2.12 -0.33
C ALA A 14 -1.91 -1.82 0.21
N ALA A 15 -0.86 -2.26 -0.48
CA ALA A 15 0.51 -1.93 -0.11
C ALA A 15 0.82 -0.44 -0.29
N ARG A 16 0.40 0.16 -1.42
CA ARG A 16 0.51 1.61 -1.66
C ARG A 16 -0.20 2.42 -0.58
N LEU A 17 -1.46 2.11 -0.30
CA LEU A 17 -2.24 2.77 0.75
C LEU A 17 -1.62 2.57 2.14
N GLY A 18 -1.11 1.38 2.44
CA GLY A 18 -0.40 1.10 3.69
C GLY A 18 0.85 1.96 3.87
N LEU A 19 1.62 2.18 2.80
CA LEU A 19 2.81 3.03 2.84
C LEU A 19 2.47 4.52 3.03
N VAL A 20 1.38 4.98 2.41
CA VAL A 20 0.88 6.34 2.61
C VAL A 20 0.54 6.60 4.08
N VAL A 21 -0.18 5.68 4.72
CA VAL A 21 -0.54 5.79 6.16
C VAL A 21 0.69 5.79 7.06
N VAL A 22 1.73 5.02 6.73
CA VAL A 22 3.01 5.03 7.47
C VAL A 22 3.73 6.37 7.27
N GLY A 23 3.71 6.93 6.05
CA GLY A 23 4.26 8.25 5.76
C GLY A 23 3.57 9.37 6.56
N GLU A 24 2.24 9.33 6.64
CA GLU A 24 1.45 10.26 7.44
C GLU A 24 1.77 10.15 8.94
N ALA A 25 1.90 8.93 9.45
CA ALA A 25 2.31 8.72 10.83
C ALA A 25 3.71 9.28 11.12
N ALA A 26 4.64 9.15 10.17
CA ALA A 26 5.97 9.76 10.27
C ALA A 26 5.91 11.29 10.25
N ALA A 27 5.08 11.90 9.40
CA ALA A 27 4.88 13.35 9.36
C ALA A 27 4.24 13.88 10.66
N LEU A 28 3.23 13.17 11.20
CA LEU A 28 2.64 13.49 12.51
C LEU A 28 3.67 13.41 13.64
N GLN A 29 4.55 12.41 13.59
CA GLN A 29 5.59 12.21 14.58
C GLN A 29 6.69 13.29 14.52
N SER A 30 7.05 13.75 13.33
CA SER A 30 8.07 14.79 13.17
C SER A 30 7.59 16.16 13.66
N GLY A 31 6.27 16.40 13.62
CA GLY A 31 5.68 17.70 13.94
C GLY A 31 6.04 18.79 12.93
N ASP A 32 6.56 18.41 11.76
CA ASP A 32 6.91 19.31 10.68
C ASP A 32 5.68 19.58 9.80
N GLU A 33 5.18 20.82 9.84
CA GLU A 33 4.01 21.25 9.08
C GLU A 33 4.20 21.06 7.57
N ALA A 34 5.43 21.25 7.04
CA ALA A 34 5.71 21.01 5.64
C ALA A 34 5.66 19.52 5.29
N ALA A 35 6.05 18.64 6.22
CA ALA A 35 5.93 17.19 6.04
C ALA A 35 4.46 16.73 6.11
N LEU A 36 3.63 17.38 6.93
CA LEU A 36 2.19 17.13 6.99
C LEU A 36 1.50 17.52 5.68
N ASP A 37 1.76 18.74 5.18
CA ASP A 37 1.22 19.19 3.89
C ASP A 37 1.65 18.27 2.73
N ALA A 38 2.92 17.86 2.72
CA ALA A 38 3.44 16.92 1.72
C ALA A 38 2.78 15.53 1.84
N SER A 39 2.49 15.08 3.07
CA SER A 39 1.78 13.82 3.30
C SER A 39 0.33 13.90 2.81
N GLU A 40 -0.37 15.00 3.07
CA GLU A 40 -1.74 15.21 2.56
C GLU A 40 -1.78 15.18 1.04
N GLN A 41 -0.83 15.87 0.38
CA GLN A 41 -0.75 15.84 -1.07
C GLN A 41 -0.45 14.43 -1.59
N ASN A 42 0.47 13.70 -0.94
CA ASN A 42 0.81 12.33 -1.32
C ASN A 42 -0.39 11.37 -1.17
N ILE A 43 -1.26 11.58 -0.17
CA ILE A 43 -2.52 10.84 -0.03
C ILE A 43 -3.41 11.09 -1.25
N ARG A 44 -3.63 12.35 -1.62
CA ARG A 44 -4.46 12.72 -2.78
C ARG A 44 -3.90 12.14 -4.08
N ASP A 45 -2.61 12.35 -4.33
CA ASP A 45 -1.93 11.84 -5.53
C ASP A 45 -2.02 10.30 -5.62
N THR A 46 -1.82 9.60 -4.50
CA THR A 46 -1.93 8.14 -4.48
C THR A 46 -3.35 7.68 -4.77
N LEU A 47 -4.38 8.34 -4.23
CA LEU A 47 -5.76 7.97 -4.47
C LEU A 47 -6.19 8.24 -5.91
N ASP A 48 -5.76 9.37 -6.48
CA ASP A 48 -6.01 9.73 -7.87
C ASP A 48 -5.43 8.69 -8.84
N GLU A 49 -4.31 8.05 -8.50
CA GLU A 49 -3.75 6.94 -9.28
C GLU A 49 -4.55 5.62 -9.14
N LEU A 50 -5.34 5.47 -8.07
CA LEU A 50 -6.04 4.23 -7.72
C LEU A 50 -7.52 4.23 -8.11
N VAL A 51 -8.09 5.38 -8.49
CA VAL A 51 -9.50 5.50 -8.85
C VAL A 51 -9.67 5.69 -10.36
N ASP A 52 -10.63 4.97 -10.95
CA ASP A 52 -10.93 5.08 -12.39
C ASP A 52 -11.65 6.40 -12.74
N GLU A 53 -12.42 6.92 -11.78
CA GLU A 53 -13.18 8.17 -11.90
C GLU A 53 -12.83 9.09 -10.72
N PRO A 54 -12.79 10.42 -10.93
CA PRO A 54 -12.58 11.37 -9.84
C PRO A 54 -13.58 11.14 -8.71
N LEU A 55 -13.10 11.21 -7.48
CA LEU A 55 -13.96 11.11 -6.31
C LEU A 55 -14.97 12.26 -6.31
N THR A 56 -16.18 11.98 -5.83
CA THR A 56 -17.11 13.07 -5.48
C THR A 56 -16.53 13.86 -4.31
N PRO A 57 -16.89 15.16 -4.14
CA PRO A 57 -16.39 15.97 -3.02
C PRO A 57 -16.61 15.32 -1.65
N ARG A 58 -17.73 14.60 -1.49
CA ARG A 58 -18.04 13.89 -0.25
C ARG A 58 -17.15 12.66 -0.02
N GLN A 59 -16.73 11.98 -1.08
CA GLN A 59 -15.82 10.86 -0.98
C GLN A 59 -14.40 11.33 -0.65
N GLU A 60 -13.93 12.42 -1.25
CA GLU A 60 -12.65 13.06 -0.91
C GLU A 60 -12.58 13.38 0.60
N GLU A 61 -13.61 14.06 1.14
CA GLU A 61 -13.70 14.35 2.57
C GLU A 61 -13.66 13.09 3.45
N VAL A 62 -14.27 11.99 2.99
CA VAL A 62 -14.28 10.73 3.74
C VAL A 62 -12.88 10.11 3.72
N VAL A 63 -12.20 10.11 2.58
CA VAL A 63 -10.87 9.52 2.49
C VAL A 63 -9.85 10.33 3.26
N GLU A 64 -9.89 11.66 3.21
CA GLU A 64 -9.02 12.52 4.03
C GLU A 64 -9.19 12.23 5.54
N ARG A 65 -10.43 12.04 6.01
CA ARG A 65 -10.69 11.66 7.40
C ARG A 65 -10.19 10.26 7.74
N LEU A 66 -10.30 9.31 6.81
CA LEU A 66 -9.81 7.95 6.99
C LEU A 66 -8.28 7.92 7.05
N ALA A 67 -7.61 8.69 6.19
CA ALA A 67 -6.17 8.86 6.21
C ALA A 67 -5.73 9.46 7.56
N SER A 68 -6.29 10.62 7.94
CA SER A 68 -6.02 11.26 9.24
C SER A 68 -6.21 10.33 10.44
N ALA A 69 -7.30 9.56 10.45
CA ALA A 69 -7.54 8.56 11.50
C ALA A 69 -6.51 7.41 11.45
N GLY A 70 -6.18 6.92 10.26
CA GLY A 70 -5.18 5.87 10.03
C GLY A 70 -3.78 6.30 10.45
N GLY A 71 -3.34 7.49 10.04
CA GLY A 71 -2.07 8.10 10.42
C GLY A 71 -1.98 8.30 11.93
N THR A 72 -3.03 8.82 12.56
CA THR A 72 -3.10 9.00 14.02
C THR A 72 -3.00 7.67 14.77
N LEU A 73 -3.76 6.65 14.35
CA LEU A 73 -3.71 5.32 14.95
C LEU A 73 -2.31 4.71 14.79
N THR A 74 -1.70 4.86 13.61
CA THR A 74 -0.37 4.32 13.30
C THR A 74 0.71 5.02 14.10
N ALA A 75 0.65 6.35 14.24
CA ALA A 75 1.56 7.13 15.09
C ALA A 75 1.42 6.73 16.57
N GLY A 76 0.19 6.66 17.08
CA GLY A 76 -0.08 6.28 18.47
C GLY A 76 0.36 4.86 18.81
N LEU A 77 0.05 3.88 17.96
CA LEU A 77 0.49 2.50 18.15
C LEU A 77 2.01 2.36 18.01
N SER A 78 2.63 3.09 17.08
CA SER A 78 4.09 3.09 16.93
C SER A 78 4.77 3.69 18.15
N GLY A 79 4.24 4.78 18.71
CA GLY A 79 4.69 5.36 19.98
C GLY A 79 4.58 4.37 21.16
N ALA A 80 3.45 3.68 21.29
CA ALA A 80 3.25 2.68 22.34
C ALA A 80 4.22 1.49 22.20
N LEU A 81 4.44 0.99 20.98
CA LEU A 81 5.35 -0.11 20.71
C LEU A 81 6.82 0.27 20.90
N ALA A 82 7.20 1.49 20.48
CA ALA A 82 8.52 2.06 20.71
C ALA A 82 8.84 2.11 22.21
N ALA A 83 7.91 2.65 23.02
CA ALA A 83 8.03 2.70 24.48
C ALA A 83 8.13 1.30 25.12
N GLN A 84 7.32 0.34 24.65
CA GLN A 84 7.33 -1.03 25.16
C GLN A 84 8.63 -1.78 24.84
N THR A 85 9.23 -1.51 23.69
CA THR A 85 10.41 -2.25 23.20
C THR A 85 11.73 -1.53 23.40
N GLY A 86 11.71 -0.30 23.93
CA GLY A 86 12.91 0.52 24.10
C GLY A 86 13.55 0.95 22.76
N ARG A 87 12.74 1.08 21.70
CA ARG A 87 13.17 1.49 20.36
C ARG A 87 12.67 2.89 20.02
N SER A 88 13.21 3.49 18.96
CA SER A 88 12.67 4.74 18.45
C SER A 88 11.37 4.52 17.69
N VAL A 89 10.52 5.55 17.59
CA VAL A 89 9.31 5.51 16.75
C VAL A 89 9.69 5.32 15.27
N ASP A 90 10.79 5.94 14.84
CA ASP A 90 11.31 5.83 13.48
C ASP A 90 11.67 4.38 13.13
N ASP A 91 12.34 3.65 14.03
CA ASP A 91 12.66 2.23 13.84
C ASP A 91 11.39 1.36 13.68
N VAL A 92 10.33 1.71 14.41
CA VAL A 92 9.05 1.00 14.37
C VAL A 92 8.32 1.29 13.05
N LEU A 93 8.24 2.55 12.65
CA LEU A 93 7.62 2.96 11.38
C LEU A 93 8.40 2.40 10.17
N GLU A 94 9.73 2.40 10.22
CA GLU A 94 10.56 1.76 9.20
C GLU A 94 10.29 0.25 9.12
N GLY A 95 10.20 -0.42 10.28
CA GLY A 95 9.83 -1.83 10.37
C GLY A 95 8.44 -2.12 9.80
N ALA A 96 7.47 -1.24 10.04
CA ALA A 96 6.12 -1.33 9.48
C ALA A 96 6.15 -1.19 7.95
N ALA A 97 6.82 -0.18 7.40
CA ALA A 97 6.97 0.02 5.95
C ALA A 97 7.63 -1.19 5.27
N ARG A 98 8.73 -1.71 5.84
CA ARG A 98 9.38 -2.93 5.33
C ARG A 98 8.45 -4.14 5.34
N SER A 99 7.60 -4.25 6.36
CA SER A 99 6.62 -5.35 6.47
C SER A 99 5.53 -5.25 5.41
N VAL A 100 5.06 -4.04 5.08
CA VAL A 100 4.09 -3.80 4.00
C VAL A 100 4.67 -4.26 2.66
N VAL A 101 5.87 -3.81 2.32
CA VAL A 101 6.57 -4.21 1.07
C VAL A 101 6.82 -5.72 1.03
N TRP A 102 7.17 -6.33 2.17
CA TRP A 102 7.38 -7.76 2.25
C TRP A 102 6.08 -8.56 2.01
N GLN A 103 4.95 -8.12 2.57
CA GLN A 103 3.65 -8.76 2.35
C GLN A 103 3.22 -8.67 0.88
N GLN A 104 3.44 -7.52 0.23
CA GLN A 104 3.20 -7.35 -1.20
C GLN A 104 3.99 -8.38 -2.03
N ARG A 105 5.31 -8.47 -1.81
CA ARG A 105 6.17 -9.46 -2.51
C ARG A 105 5.73 -10.90 -2.27
N LEU A 106 5.22 -11.21 -1.09
CA LEU A 106 4.73 -12.56 -0.77
C LEU A 106 3.41 -12.86 -1.49
N ALA A 107 2.53 -11.87 -1.63
CA ALA A 107 1.32 -12.01 -2.44
C ALA A 107 1.68 -12.29 -3.89
N ASP A 108 2.62 -11.52 -4.46
CA ASP A 108 3.12 -11.72 -5.83
C ASP A 108 3.62 -13.13 -6.07
N ALA A 109 4.49 -13.62 -5.17
CA ALA A 109 5.08 -14.95 -5.30
C ALA A 109 4.04 -16.08 -5.24
N ARG A 110 2.96 -15.92 -4.47
CA ARG A 110 1.87 -16.92 -4.37
C ARG A 110 1.03 -16.97 -5.63
N GLU A 111 0.75 -15.82 -6.22
CA GLU A 111 -0.03 -15.73 -7.45
C GLU A 111 0.74 -16.26 -8.66
N ASP A 112 2.02 -15.92 -8.78
CA ASP A 112 2.89 -16.42 -9.85
C ASP A 112 3.01 -17.95 -9.80
N ALA A 113 3.14 -18.51 -8.60
CA ALA A 113 3.15 -19.96 -8.39
C ALA A 113 1.79 -20.62 -8.76
N GLY A 114 0.67 -19.94 -8.48
CA GLY A 114 -0.67 -20.39 -8.87
C GLY A 114 -0.93 -20.27 -10.38
N ALA A 115 -0.37 -19.26 -11.05
CA ALA A 115 -0.44 -19.08 -12.50
C ALA A 115 0.34 -20.16 -13.24
N GLN A 116 1.54 -20.51 -12.76
CA GLN A 116 2.38 -21.58 -13.33
C GLN A 116 1.74 -22.98 -13.22
N GLN A 117 0.87 -23.22 -12.23
CA GLN A 117 0.13 -24.48 -12.09
C GLN A 117 -1.13 -24.57 -12.97
N ARG A 118 -1.68 -23.45 -13.44
CA ARG A 118 -2.86 -23.43 -14.32
C ARG A 118 -2.53 -23.67 -15.80
N ASP A 119 -1.24 -23.66 -16.16
CA ASP A 119 -0.77 -23.84 -17.54
C ASP A 119 -0.12 -25.23 -17.90
N PRO A 120 -0.70 -26.41 -17.57
CA PRO A 120 -0.22 -27.69 -18.12
C PRO A 120 -1.01 -28.24 -19.32
N GLN A 121 -2.04 -27.55 -19.85
CA GLN A 121 -2.93 -28.13 -20.88
C GLN A 121 -3.20 -27.19 -22.06
N ASN A 122 -2.19 -26.95 -22.90
CA ASN A 122 -2.39 -26.59 -24.31
C ASN A 122 -1.18 -26.98 -25.19
N GLY A 123 -0.53 -28.09 -24.83
CA GLY A 123 0.65 -28.61 -25.51
C GLY A 123 0.48 -29.98 -26.17
N ASN A 124 -0.75 -30.46 -26.39
CA ASN A 124 -0.95 -31.78 -27.01
C ASN A 124 -2.13 -31.80 -27.97
N GLY A 125 -1.83 -31.80 -29.28
CA GLY A 125 -2.82 -31.88 -30.34
C GLY A 125 -2.36 -31.43 -31.72
N ARG A 126 -1.08 -31.62 -32.07
CA ARG A 126 -0.62 -31.63 -33.47
C ARG A 126 0.28 -32.85 -33.67
N ASP A 127 -0.36 -33.98 -33.88
CA ASP A 127 0.03 -34.95 -34.91
C ASP A 127 -1.03 -36.04 -34.91
N GLU A 128 -1.70 -36.22 -36.05
CA GLU A 128 -2.10 -37.52 -36.61
C GLU A 128 -2.95 -37.31 -37.87
N GLY A 129 -2.41 -37.78 -39.01
CA GLY A 129 -3.18 -38.35 -40.12
C GLY A 129 -3.47 -37.46 -41.31
#